data_AF-A0A355VVU1-F1
#
_entry.id   AF-A0A355VVU1-F1
#
_cell.length_a   1.000
_cell.length_b   1.000
_cell.length_c   1.000
_cell.angle_alpha   90.00
_cell.angle_beta   90.00
_cell.angle_gamma   90.00
#
_symmetry.space_group_name_H-M   'P 1'
#
loop_
_entity.id
_entity.type
_entity.pdbx_description
1 polymer ?
#
loop_
_entity_poly.entity_id
_entity_poly.type
_entity_poly.pdbx_seq_one_letter_code
_entity_poly.pdbx_strand_id
1 'polypeptide(L)'
;MTIQRTFSILKPDATRRNLTGEINAVIEKANLKIIAQKRLHLSRGQAEAFYGVHKERSFFGDLCDFMTSGPVVVQVLEGENAIAAYRDIMGATNPENADAGTIRKEFAESIEANSVHGSDSL
;
A
#
# COMPACT_ATOMS: atom_id res chain seq x y z
N MET A 1 23.31 -10.11 2.37
CA MET A 1 22.11 -9.69 3.11
C MET A 1 20.95 -10.58 2.70
N THR A 2 19.92 -10.73 3.52
CA THR A 2 18.80 -11.65 3.22
C THR A 2 17.82 -10.98 2.27
N ILE A 3 17.57 -11.60 1.10
CA ILE A 3 16.50 -11.17 0.20
C ILE A 3 15.15 -11.44 0.87
N GLN A 4 14.33 -10.40 0.97
CA GLN A 4 12.98 -10.46 1.51
C GLN A 4 11.95 -10.22 0.40
N ARG A 5 10.73 -10.68 0.66
CA ARG A 5 9.56 -10.32 -0.10
C ARG A 5 8.57 -9.63 0.82
N THR A 6 7.97 -8.55 0.34
CA THR A 6 6.89 -7.85 1.05
C THR A 6 5.68 -7.71 0.15
N PHE A 7 4.51 -7.67 0.78
CA PHE A 7 3.25 -7.43 0.08
C PHE A 7 3.00 -5.92 -0.02
N SER A 8 2.53 -5.48 -1.19
CA SER A 8 2.12 -4.11 -1.46
C SER A 8 0.70 -4.08 -2.03
N ILE A 9 -0.09 -3.10 -1.61
CA ILE A 9 -1.34 -2.73 -2.28
C ILE A 9 -1.28 -1.25 -2.65
N LEU A 10 -1.51 -0.91 -3.91
CA LEU A 10 -1.95 0.42 -4.33
C LEU A 10 -3.47 0.47 -4.20
N LYS A 11 -3.93 1.33 -3.30
CA LYS A 11 -5.32 1.44 -2.83
C LYS A 11 -6.24 2.08 -3.88
N PRO A 12 -7.58 2.04 -3.67
CA PRO A 12 -8.53 2.54 -4.67
C PRO A 12 -8.40 4.04 -5.01
N ASP A 13 -7.92 4.88 -4.09
CA ASP A 13 -7.60 6.28 -4.37
C ASP A 13 -6.48 6.42 -5.41
N ALA A 14 -5.41 5.64 -5.27
CA ALA A 14 -4.28 5.65 -6.19
C ALA A 14 -4.68 5.16 -7.58
N THR A 15 -5.49 4.11 -7.67
CA THR A 15 -5.91 3.55 -8.97
C THR A 15 -6.96 4.44 -9.66
N ARG A 16 -7.91 5.02 -8.92
CA ARG A 16 -8.89 5.99 -9.45
C ARG A 16 -8.22 7.23 -10.04
N ARG A 17 -7.09 7.63 -9.46
CA ARG A 17 -6.28 8.79 -9.88
C ARG A 17 -5.20 8.45 -10.91
N ASN A 18 -5.17 7.22 -11.43
CA ASN A 18 -4.18 6.76 -12.42
C ASN A 18 -2.72 6.85 -11.97
N LEU A 19 -2.45 6.75 -10.65
CA LEU A 19 -1.11 6.89 -10.06
C LEU A 19 -0.27 5.61 -10.06
N THR A 20 -0.76 4.51 -10.67
CA THR A 20 -0.06 3.21 -10.65
C THR A 20 1.37 3.30 -11.19
N GLY A 21 1.57 3.99 -12.31
CA GLY A 21 2.90 4.13 -12.91
C GLY A 21 3.85 4.96 -12.05
N GLU A 22 3.36 6.06 -11.48
CA GLU A 22 4.17 6.97 -10.66
C GLU A 22 4.61 6.32 -9.34
N ILE A 23 3.69 5.62 -8.66
CA ILE A 23 4.01 4.90 -7.44
C ILE A 23 4.99 3.74 -7.72
N ASN A 24 4.79 3.00 -8.82
CA ASN A 24 5.74 1.95 -9.21
C ASN A 24 7.14 2.51 -9.48
N ALA A 25 7.23 3.69 -10.11
CA ALA A 25 8.52 4.34 -10.34
C ALA A 25 9.24 4.71 -9.03
N VAL A 26 8.51 5.10 -7.97
CA VAL A 26 9.10 5.33 -6.63
C VAL A 26 9.63 4.02 -6.03
N ILE A 27 8.85 2.93 -6.15
CA ILE A 27 9.25 1.59 -5.68
C ILE A 27 10.51 1.10 -6.38
N GLU A 28 10.56 1.18 -7.70
CA GLU A 28 11.69 0.72 -8.51
C GLU A 28 12.96 1.56 -8.27
N LYS A 29 12.82 2.89 -8.11
CA LYS A 29 13.93 3.79 -7.74
C LYS A 29 14.52 3.47 -6.37
N ALA A 30 13.73 2.86 -5.48
CA ALA A 30 14.19 2.39 -4.17
C ALA A 30 14.89 1.02 -4.20
N ASN A 31 15.21 0.51 -5.40
CA ASN A 31 15.83 -0.80 -5.63
C ASN A 31 14.95 -2.00 -5.21
N LEU A 32 13.63 -1.81 -5.10
CA LEU A 32 12.68 -2.90 -4.92
C LEU A 32 12.20 -3.39 -6.29
N LYS A 33 12.20 -4.71 -6.48
CA LYS A 33 11.73 -5.35 -7.71
C LYS A 33 10.27 -5.76 -7.56
N ILE A 34 9.42 -5.36 -8.50
CA ILE A 34 8.05 -5.86 -8.59
C ILE A 34 8.10 -7.24 -9.30
N ILE A 35 8.07 -8.32 -8.52
CA ILE A 35 8.21 -9.70 -9.07
C ILE A 35 6.84 -10.36 -9.39
N ALA A 36 5.75 -9.81 -8.88
CA ALA A 36 4.39 -10.18 -9.24
C ALA A 36 3.46 -8.97 -9.07
N GLN A 37 2.48 -8.83 -9.96
CA GLN A 37 1.49 -7.75 -9.90
C GLN A 37 0.16 -8.19 -10.50
N LYS A 38 -0.95 -7.81 -9.87
CA LYS A 38 -2.31 -8.03 -10.41
C LYS A 38 -3.23 -6.87 -10.05
N ARG A 39 -4.03 -6.41 -11.02
CA ARG A 39 -5.17 -5.52 -10.77
C ARG A 39 -6.40 -6.38 -10.46
N LEU A 40 -7.12 -6.04 -9.40
CA LEU A 40 -8.35 -6.74 -9.01
C LEU A 40 -9.27 -5.82 -8.20
N HIS A 41 -10.56 -6.17 -8.15
CA HIS A 41 -11.53 -5.52 -7.26
C HIS A 41 -11.75 -6.46 -6.08
N LEU A 42 -11.44 -6.01 -4.86
CA LEU A 42 -11.64 -6.81 -3.65
C LEU A 42 -13.12 -7.00 -3.37
N SER A 43 -13.54 -8.22 -3.05
CA SER A 43 -14.83 -8.42 -2.39
C SER A 43 -14.75 -7.94 -0.93
N ARG A 44 -15.90 -7.63 -0.34
CA ARG A 44 -16.01 -7.29 1.09
C ARG A 44 -15.37 -8.35 1.99
N GLY A 45 -15.67 -9.63 1.77
CA GLY A 45 -15.06 -10.72 2.53
C GLY A 45 -13.54 -10.81 2.37
N GLN A 46 -12.99 -10.47 1.20
CA GLN A 46 -11.53 -10.41 1.02
C GLN A 46 -10.90 -9.26 1.81
N ALA A 47 -11.52 -8.07 1.80
CA ALA A 47 -11.03 -6.93 2.56
C ALA A 47 -11.10 -7.19 4.09
N GLU A 48 -12.20 -7.76 4.57
CA GLU A 48 -12.38 -8.10 5.98
C GLU A 48 -11.40 -9.18 6.44
N ALA A 49 -11.18 -10.21 5.62
CA ALA A 49 -10.18 -11.24 5.91
C ALA A 49 -8.76 -10.64 5.97
N PHE A 50 -8.43 -9.74 5.05
CA PHE A 50 -7.11 -9.12 4.99
C PHE A 50 -6.86 -8.16 6.18
N TYR A 51 -7.84 -7.32 6.52
CA TYR A 51 -7.74 -6.34 7.61
C TYR A 51 -8.24 -6.85 8.96
N GLY A 52 -8.46 -8.16 9.11
CA GLY A 52 -9.08 -8.76 10.30
C GLY A 52 -8.37 -8.45 11.63
N VAL A 53 -7.08 -8.12 11.60
CA VAL A 53 -6.33 -7.63 12.77
C VAL A 53 -6.92 -6.34 13.36
N HIS A 54 -7.67 -5.58 12.57
CA HIS A 54 -8.34 -4.35 12.99
C HIS A 54 -9.82 -4.54 13.31
N LYS A 55 -10.37 -5.76 13.32
CA LYS A 55 -11.83 -5.99 13.46
C LYS A 55 -12.51 -5.31 14.67
N GLU A 56 -11.76 -5.13 15.77
CA GLU A 56 -12.26 -4.47 17.00
C GLU A 56 -12.06 -2.95 16.99
N ARG A 57 -11.45 -2.38 15.93
CA ARG A 57 -11.23 -0.95 15.78
C ARG A 57 -12.48 -0.30 15.17
N SER A 58 -12.83 0.89 15.66
CA SER A 58 -13.99 1.65 15.17
C SER A 58 -13.94 1.95 13.66
N PHE A 59 -12.74 2.10 13.08
CA PHE A 59 -12.55 2.39 11.66
C PHE A 59 -12.57 1.16 10.73
N PHE A 60 -12.74 -0.06 11.26
CA PHE A 60 -12.65 -1.29 10.45
C PHE A 60 -13.70 -1.37 9.34
N GLY A 61 -14.93 -0.93 9.64
CA GLY A 61 -16.03 -0.85 8.67
C GLY A 61 -15.65 0.01 7.48
N ASP A 62 -15.29 1.27 7.77
CA ASP A 62 -14.90 2.27 6.78
C ASP A 62 -13.66 1.86 5.97
N LEU A 63 -12.67 1.23 6.62
CA LEU A 63 -11.48 0.71 5.94
C LEU A 63 -11.84 -0.33 4.89
N CYS A 64 -12.71 -1.29 5.24
CA CYS A 64 -13.12 -2.33 4.31
C CYS A 64 -14.06 -1.78 3.22
N ASP A 65 -14.87 -0.77 3.51
CA ASP A 65 -15.71 -0.10 2.50
C ASP A 65 -14.84 0.68 1.51
N PHE A 66 -13.85 1.40 2.02
CA PHE A 66 -12.88 2.10 1.19
C PHE A 66 -12.12 1.13 0.28
N MET A 67 -11.60 0.03 0.82
CA MET A 67 -10.81 -0.95 0.05
C MET A 67 -11.62 -1.73 -0.98
N THR A 68 -12.95 -1.73 -0.87
CA THR A 68 -13.88 -2.36 -1.82
C THR A 68 -14.57 -1.35 -2.73
N SER A 69 -14.29 -0.05 -2.59
CA SER A 69 -14.90 1.02 -3.40
C SER A 69 -14.44 1.03 -4.87
N GLY A 70 -13.35 0.33 -5.19
CA GLY A 70 -12.80 0.29 -6.53
C GLY A 70 -11.65 -0.72 -6.68
N PRO A 71 -11.05 -0.79 -7.88
CA PRO A 71 -9.94 -1.71 -8.14
C PRO A 71 -8.70 -1.30 -7.35
N VAL A 72 -7.92 -2.29 -6.92
CA VAL A 72 -6.58 -2.13 -6.35
C VAL A 72 -5.54 -2.75 -7.28
N VAL A 73 -4.27 -2.42 -7.06
CA VAL A 73 -3.15 -3.18 -7.62
C VAL A 73 -2.41 -3.84 -6.48
N VAL A 74 -2.38 -5.17 -6.45
CA VAL A 74 -1.61 -5.94 -5.47
C VAL A 74 -0.30 -6.39 -6.08
N GLN A 75 0.76 -6.38 -5.26
CA GLN A 75 2.13 -6.60 -5.70
C GLN A 75 2.92 -7.44 -4.70
N VAL A 76 3.89 -8.20 -5.21
CA VAL A 76 4.98 -8.75 -4.42
C VAL A 76 6.25 -7.99 -4.79
N LEU A 77 6.86 -7.37 -3.79
CA LEU A 77 8.12 -6.63 -3.93
C LEU A 77 9.26 -7.47 -3.37
N GLU A 78 10.39 -7.55 -4.07
CA GLU A 78 11.58 -8.29 -3.67
C GLU A 78 12.81 -7.38 -3.60
N GLY A 79 13.61 -7.52 -2.55
CA GLY A 79 14.83 -6.74 -2.35
C GLY A 79 15.51 -7.05 -1.03
N GLU A 80 16.67 -6.41 -0.79
CA GLU A 80 17.33 -6.44 0.51
C GLU A 80 16.49 -5.65 1.52
N ASN A 81 16.19 -6.24 2.68
CA ASN A 81 15.33 -5.62 3.72
C ASN A 81 14.01 -5.06 3.17
N ALA A 82 13.39 -5.75 2.20
CA ALA A 82 12.26 -5.25 1.41
C ALA A 82 11.10 -4.71 2.24
N ILE A 83 10.81 -5.31 3.40
CA ILE A 83 9.73 -4.85 4.29
C ILE A 83 10.05 -3.46 4.83
N ALA A 84 11.22 -3.27 5.44
CA ALA A 84 11.65 -1.98 5.99
C ALA A 84 11.81 -0.94 4.88
N ALA A 85 12.52 -1.30 3.80
CA ALA A 85 12.75 -0.41 2.66
C ALA A 85 11.43 0.07 2.03
N TYR A 86 10.43 -0.82 1.90
CA TYR A 86 9.13 -0.41 1.38
C TYR A 86 8.40 0.54 2.34
N ARG A 87 8.42 0.27 3.64
CA ARG A 87 7.80 1.15 4.65
C ARG A 87 8.44 2.53 4.69
N ASP A 88 9.76 2.62 4.52
CA ASP A 88 10.48 3.89 4.47
C ASP A 88 9.99 4.75 3.30
N ILE A 89 9.87 4.17 2.11
CA ILE A 89 9.37 4.92 0.94
C ILE A 89 7.86 5.14 0.95
N MET A 90 7.09 4.34 1.68
CA MET A 90 5.66 4.61 1.90
C MET A 90 5.47 5.91 2.69
N GLY A 91 6.31 6.17 3.70
CA GLY A 91 6.18 7.30 4.61
C GLY A 91 5.12 7.10 5.71
N ALA A 92 5.02 8.08 6.61
CA ALA A 92 4.07 8.05 7.73
C ALA A 92 2.61 7.92 7.26
N THR A 93 1.78 7.20 8.03
CA THR A 93 0.37 6.93 7.68
C THR A 93 -0.46 8.19 7.46
N ASN A 94 -0.25 9.23 8.28
CA ASN A 94 -0.79 10.56 8.02
C ASN A 94 0.20 11.31 7.09
N PRO A 95 -0.21 11.70 5.88
CA PRO A 95 0.67 12.40 4.93
C PRO A 95 1.17 13.76 5.40
N GLU A 96 0.47 14.42 6.34
CA GLU A 96 0.97 15.65 6.96
C GLU A 96 2.29 15.42 7.68
N ASN A 97 2.46 14.23 8.27
CA ASN A 97 3.65 13.80 9.01
C ASN A 97 4.65 13.01 8.15
N ALA A 98 4.37 12.81 6.85
CA ALA A 98 5.25 12.08 5.96
C ALA A 98 6.34 13.00 5.38
N ASP A 99 7.55 12.45 5.23
CA ASP A 99 8.69 13.16 4.66
C ASP A 99 8.54 13.36 3.15
N ALA A 100 9.12 14.45 2.64
CA ALA A 100 9.14 14.76 1.21
C ALA A 100 9.74 13.62 0.38
N GLY A 101 9.16 13.32 -0.78
CA GLY A 101 9.58 12.22 -1.64
C GLY A 101 9.05 10.84 -1.25
N THR A 102 8.34 10.70 -0.13
CA THR A 102 7.62 9.45 0.20
C THR A 102 6.30 9.36 -0.55
N ILE A 103 5.84 8.14 -0.83
CA ILE A 103 4.58 7.89 -1.57
C ILE A 103 3.42 8.62 -0.91
N ARG A 104 3.29 8.56 0.41
CA ARG A 104 2.18 9.22 1.11
C ARG A 104 2.29 10.74 1.07
N LYS A 105 3.50 11.31 1.15
CA LYS A 105 3.66 12.76 1.06
C LYS A 105 3.26 13.30 -0.31
N GLU A 106 3.64 12.59 -1.37
CA GLU A 106 3.39 13.02 -2.74
C GLU A 106 1.97 12.73 -3.22
N PHE A 107 1.37 11.61 -2.78
CA PHE A 107 0.17 11.08 -3.42
C PHE A 107 -1.06 10.91 -2.54
N ALA A 108 -0.94 10.83 -1.20
CA ALA A 108 -2.10 10.58 -0.35
C ALA A 108 -3.10 11.75 -0.36
N GLU A 109 -4.39 11.43 -0.28
CA GLU A 109 -5.46 12.43 -0.10
C GLU A 109 -5.74 12.70 1.40
N SER A 110 -5.63 11.68 2.24
CA SER A 110 -5.87 11.76 3.69
C SER A 110 -5.19 10.61 4.45
N ILE A 111 -5.44 10.49 5.75
CA ILE A 111 -4.99 9.35 6.56
C ILE A 111 -5.66 8.03 6.15
N GLU A 112 -6.93 8.06 5.74
CA GLU A 112 -7.68 6.90 5.23
C GLU A 112 -7.27 6.57 3.79
N ALA A 113 -7.31 7.59 2.92
CA ALA A 113 -6.96 7.52 1.50
C ALA A 113 -5.47 7.82 1.29
N ASN A 114 -4.62 7.00 1.89
CA ASN A 114 -3.16 7.17 1.90
C ASN A 114 -2.40 6.36 0.84
N SER A 115 -3.08 6.04 -0.27
CA SER A 115 -2.55 5.47 -1.51
C SER A 115 -1.92 4.07 -1.47
N VAL A 116 -1.26 3.67 -0.38
CA VAL A 116 -0.52 2.40 -0.29
C VAL A 116 -0.66 1.69 1.06
N HIS A 117 -0.66 0.36 0.99
CA HIS A 117 -0.46 -0.56 2.10
C HIS A 117 0.82 -1.37 1.88
N GLY A 118 1.48 -1.76 2.98
CA GLY A 118 2.61 -2.66 2.97
C GLY A 118 2.67 -3.49 4.25
N SER A 119 3.21 -4.71 4.15
CA SER A 119 3.46 -5.57 5.33
C SER A 119 4.28 -4.85 6.39
N ASP A 120 4.04 -5.18 7.66
CA ASP A 120 4.73 -4.63 8.83
C ASP A 120 5.72 -5.61 9.47
N SER A 121 5.67 -6.89 9.11
CA SER A 121 6.61 -7.94 9.54
C SER A 121 6.88 -8.98 8.45
N LEU A 122 7.82 -9.90 8.73
CA LEU A 122 8.11 -11.11 7.94
C LEU A 122 6.93 -12.09 7.92
#